data_AF-A0A6L8MFS7-F1
#
_entry.id   AF-A0A6L8MFS7-F1
#
_cell.length_a   1.000
_cell.length_b   1.000
_cell.length_c   1.000
_cell.angle_alpha   90.00
_cell.angle_beta   90.00
_cell.angle_gamma   90.00
#
_symmetry.space_group_name_H-M   'P 1'
#
loop_
_entity.id
_entity.type
_entity.pdbx_description
1 polymer ?
#
loop_
_entity_poly.entity_id
_entity_poly.type
_entity_poly.pdbx_seq_one_letter_code
_entity_poly.pdbx_strand_id
1 'polypeptide(L)'
;MLSAGSKVTVLKPTLYPEGLKVKLRGGTREGEFYVHDLVAEVFLPNPNKLPAVRHRDGNVRNNRVENLQWVRIEEAENAEPEQVALPQP
;
A
#
# COMPACT_ATOMS: atom_id res chain seq x y z
N MET A 1 28.61 -3.60 29.32
CA MET A 1 27.14 -3.63 29.21
C MET A 1 26.78 -3.85 27.75
N LEU A 2 26.48 -5.09 27.33
CA LEU A 2 25.92 -5.32 25.99
C LEU A 2 24.41 -5.07 26.11
N SER A 3 23.93 -3.90 25.70
CA SER A 3 22.49 -3.68 25.60
C SER A 3 21.96 -4.52 24.44
N ALA A 4 20.99 -5.39 24.71
CA ALA A 4 20.23 -6.05 23.65
C ALA A 4 19.63 -4.98 22.73
N GLY A 5 19.74 -5.17 21.41
CA GLY A 5 19.15 -4.27 20.42
C GLY A 5 17.63 -4.15 20.58
N SER A 6 17.03 -3.14 19.94
CA SER A 6 15.58 -2.92 19.99
C SER A 6 14.80 -4.18 19.60
N LYS A 7 13.81 -4.55 20.41
CA LYS A 7 12.94 -5.70 20.15
C LYS A 7 12.13 -5.45 18.88
N VAL A 8 12.37 -6.24 17.84
CA VAL A 8 11.57 -6.22 16.61
C VAL A 8 10.40 -7.19 16.77
N THR A 9 9.19 -6.72 16.48
CA THR A 9 7.97 -7.54 16.48
C THR A 9 7.38 -7.55 15.09
N VAL A 10 7.07 -8.74 14.57
CA VAL A 10 6.34 -8.88 13.30
C VAL A 10 4.86 -8.63 13.56
N LEU A 11 4.27 -7.69 12.82
CA LEU A 11 2.84 -7.41 12.87
C LEU A 11 2.09 -8.34 11.91
N LYS A 12 0.98 -8.92 12.39
CA LYS A 12 0.08 -9.72 11.55
C LYS A 12 -0.99 -8.82 10.95
N PRO A 13 -1.07 -8.69 9.61
CA PRO A 13 -2.10 -7.90 8.97
C PRO A 13 -3.44 -8.64 8.96
N THR A 14 -4.52 -7.86 9.02
CA THR A 14 -5.88 -8.32 8.74
C THR A 14 -6.23 -7.96 7.30
N LEU A 15 -6.84 -8.90 6.58
CA LEU A 15 -7.31 -8.66 5.22
C LEU A 15 -8.70 -8.02 5.21
N TYR A 16 -8.83 -6.95 4.45
CA TYR A 16 -10.09 -6.29 4.08
C TYR A 16 -10.27 -6.32 2.55
N PRO A 17 -11.49 -6.09 2.03
CA PRO A 17 -11.73 -5.99 0.59
C PRO A 17 -10.82 -4.96 -0.10
N GLU A 18 -10.53 -3.86 0.58
CA GLU A 18 -9.70 -2.76 0.07
C GLU A 18 -8.19 -2.98 0.30
N GLY A 19 -7.80 -3.98 1.11
CA GLY A 19 -6.41 -4.36 1.31
C GLY A 19 -6.04 -4.80 2.72
N LEU A 20 -4.73 -4.96 2.95
CA LEU A 20 -4.21 -5.39 4.25
C LEU A 20 -4.12 -4.22 5.22
N LYS A 21 -4.61 -4.38 6.45
CA LYS A 21 -4.48 -3.41 7.54
C LYS A 21 -3.63 -3.94 8.69
N VAL A 22 -2.88 -3.05 9.32
CA VAL A 22 -2.11 -3.31 10.55
C VAL A 22 -2.42 -2.26 11.60
N LYS A 23 -2.30 -2.64 12.87
CA LYS A 23 -2.42 -1.71 14.00
C LYS A 23 -1.03 -1.36 14.53
N LEU A 24 -0.69 -0.08 14.48
CA LEU A 24 0.54 0.47 15.05
C LEU A 24 0.26 1.02 16.46
N ARG A 25 1.20 0.83 17.38
CA ARG A 25 1.14 1.26 18.78
C ARG A 25 2.54 1.61 19.28
N GLY A 26 2.64 2.48 20.29
CA GLY A 26 3.88 2.79 20.99
C GLY A 26 4.85 3.65 20.18
N GLY A 27 4.34 4.47 19.26
CA GLY A 27 5.13 5.33 18.38
C GLY A 27 4.54 6.73 18.23
N THR A 28 5.12 7.55 17.37
CA THR A 28 4.60 8.90 17.06
C THR A 28 3.29 8.87 16.26
N ARG A 29 3.05 7.78 15.52
CA ARG A 29 1.81 7.49 14.80
C ARG A 29 1.23 6.19 15.34
N GLU A 30 -0.01 6.24 15.80
CA GLU A 30 -0.77 5.09 16.30
C GLU A 30 -2.12 5.02 15.59
N GLY A 31 -2.68 3.81 15.47
CA GLY A 31 -3.95 3.59 14.78
C GLY A 31 -3.92 2.39 13.85
N GLU A 32 -4.94 2.30 13.00
CA GLU A 32 -5.05 1.30 11.93
C GLU A 32 -4.69 1.93 10.60
N PHE A 33 -3.83 1.25 9.84
CA PHE A 33 -3.29 1.76 8.59
C PHE A 33 -3.31 0.66 7.54
N TYR A 34 -3.51 1.04 6.28
CA TYR A 34 -3.28 0.12 5.18
C TYR A 34 -1.79 -0.10 4.96
N VAL A 35 -1.41 -1.34 4.67
CA VAL A 35 -0.02 -1.72 4.42
C VAL A 35 0.50 -1.05 3.14
N HIS A 36 -0.32 -0.95 2.09
CA HIS A 36 0.10 -0.31 0.83
C HIS A 36 0.41 1.18 1.03
N ASP A 37 -0.39 1.91 1.83
CA ASP A 37 -0.14 3.32 2.14
C ASP A 37 1.19 3.49 2.88
N LEU A 38 1.42 2.69 3.92
CA LEU A 38 2.66 2.74 4.70
C LEU A 38 3.90 2.44 3.84
N VAL A 39 3.79 1.48 2.92
CA VAL A 39 4.89 1.13 2.00
C VAL A 39 5.12 2.26 1.01
N ALA A 40 4.06 2.80 0.40
CA ALA A 40 4.18 3.89 -0.58
C ALA A 40 4.73 5.18 0.05
N GLU A 41 4.26 5.55 1.25
CA GLU A 41 4.76 6.74 1.97
C GLU A 41 6.27 6.72 2.18
N VAL A 42 6.86 5.53 2.43
CA VAL A 42 8.29 5.38 2.73
C VAL A 42 9.13 5.20 1.47
N PHE A 43 8.65 4.42 0.51
CA PHE A 43 9.47 3.95 -0.61
C PHE A 43 9.14 4.60 -1.96
N LEU A 44 7.99 5.24 -2.11
CA LEU A 44 7.58 5.90 -3.37
C LEU A 44 7.57 7.42 -3.21
N PRO A 45 8.41 8.17 -3.96
CA PRO A 45 8.33 9.62 -3.94
C PRO A 45 6.97 10.09 -4.45
N ASN A 46 6.37 11.05 -3.77
CA ASN A 46 5.08 11.66 -4.14
C ASN A 46 5.25 13.17 -4.45
N PRO A 47 5.98 13.54 -5.52
CA PRO A 47 6.24 14.95 -5.84
C PRO A 47 4.96 15.73 -6.14
N ASN A 48 3.95 15.04 -6.68
CA ASN A 48 2.66 15.61 -7.05
C ASN A 48 1.65 15.66 -5.89
N LYS A 49 2.04 15.18 -4.69
CA LYS A 49 1.19 15.12 -3.48
C LYS A 49 -0.18 14.49 -3.76
N LEU A 50 -0.18 13.42 -4.54
CA LEU A 50 -1.40 12.68 -4.85
C LEU A 50 -1.94 11.99 -3.59
N PRO A 51 -3.27 11.93 -3.42
CA PRO A 51 -3.86 11.56 -2.14
C PRO A 51 -4.01 10.05 -1.91
N ALA A 52 -3.95 9.22 -2.96
CA ALA A 52 -4.29 7.80 -2.87
C ALA A 52 -3.24 6.91 -3.54
N VAL A 53 -3.18 5.66 -3.09
CA VAL A 53 -2.31 4.61 -3.64
C VAL A 53 -3.18 3.51 -4.23
N ARG A 54 -2.78 2.98 -5.39
CA ARG A 54 -3.45 1.87 -6.07
C ARG A 54 -2.47 0.75 -6.40
N HIS A 55 -2.96 -0.49 -6.37
CA HIS A 55 -2.27 -1.67 -6.89
C HIS A 55 -2.43 -1.76 -8.41
N ARG A 56 -1.31 -1.85 -9.15
CA ARG A 56 -1.30 -1.93 -10.62
C ARG A 56 -1.98 -3.22 -11.11
N ASP A 57 -1.72 -4.33 -10.44
CA ASP A 57 -2.28 -5.65 -10.76
C ASP A 57 -3.71 -5.88 -10.22
N GLY A 58 -4.29 -4.91 -9.51
CA GLY A 58 -5.59 -5.04 -8.83
C GLY A 58 -5.60 -6.01 -7.64
N ASN A 59 -4.47 -6.63 -7.29
CA ASN A 59 -4.36 -7.56 -6.18
C ASN A 59 -3.96 -6.81 -4.90
N VAL A 60 -4.95 -6.55 -4.05
CA VAL A 60 -4.79 -5.81 -2.78
C VAL A 60 -3.87 -6.48 -1.75
N ARG A 61 -3.40 -7.72 -2.01
CA ARG A 61 -2.40 -8.42 -1.19
C ARG A 61 -0.96 -8.20 -1.67
N ASN A 62 -0.77 -7.79 -2.92
CA ASN A 62 0.56 -7.61 -3.51
C ASN A 62 1.12 -6.21 -3.19
N ASN A 63 1.60 -6.01 -1.97
CA ASN A 63 2.12 -4.71 -1.51
C ASN A 63 3.59 -4.47 -1.86
N ARG A 64 4.09 -5.07 -2.94
CA ARG A 64 5.43 -4.81 -3.44
C ARG A 64 5.51 -3.38 -3.97
N VAL A 65 6.61 -2.68 -3.70
CA VAL A 65 6.78 -1.26 -4.06
C VAL A 65 6.54 -1.03 -5.55
N GLU A 66 7.04 -1.94 -6.39
CA GLU A 66 6.87 -1.91 -7.85
C GLU A 66 5.40 -2.07 -8.30
N ASN A 67 4.55 -2.68 -7.47
CA ASN A 67 3.13 -2.87 -7.76
C ASN A 67 2.26 -1.69 -7.28
N LEU A 68 2.82 -0.73 -6.56
CA LEU A 68 2.08 0.41 -6.03
C LEU A 68 2.32 1.66 -6.88
N GLN A 69 1.29 2.51 -6.97
CA GLN A 69 1.41 3.82 -7.59
C GLN A 69 0.50 4.85 -6.93
N TRP A 70 0.95 6.09 -6.91
CA TRP A 70 0.13 7.23 -6.48
C TRP A 70 -0.88 7.59 -7.57
N VAL A 71 -2.14 7.83 -7.19
CA VAL A 71 -3.25 8.14 -8.11
C VAL A 71 -4.12 9.29 -7.58
N ARG A 72 -4.85 9.95 -8.47
CA ARG A 72 -5.93 10.89 -8.08
C ARG A 72 -7.14 10.12 -7.58
N ILE A 73 -8.00 10.78 -6.81
CA ILE A 73 -9.24 10.18 -6.27
C ILE A 73 -10.12 9.63 -7.41
N GLU A 74 -10.25 10.39 -8.50
CA GLU A 74 -11.03 10.01 -9.69
C GLU A 74 -10.52 8.73 -10.38
N GLU A 75 -9.23 8.41 -10.25
CA GLU A 75 -8.59 7.25 -10.88
C GLU A 75 -8.59 6.01 -9.96
N ALA A 76 -8.80 6.22 -8.66
CA ALA A 76 -8.87 5.14 -7.67
C ALA A 76 -10.19 4.36 -7.77
N GLU A 77 -11.29 5.05 -8.07
CA GLU A 77 -12.63 4.45 -8.19
C GLU A 77 -12.85 3.79 -9.56
N ASN A 78 -12.21 4.33 -10.61
CA ASN A 78 -12.32 3.85 -11.98
C ASN A 78 -11.21 2.82 -12.28
N ALA A 79 -11.28 1.66 -11.63
CA ALA A 79 -10.54 0.48 -12.07
C ALA A 79 -11.21 -0.12 -13.31
N GLU A 80 -11.20 0.61 -14.43
CA GLU A 80 -11.39 -0.01 -15.74
C GLU A 80 -10.21 -0.96 -15.96
N PRO A 81 -10.42 -2.27 -16.15
CA PRO A 81 -9.35 -3.17 -16.53
C PRO A 81 -8.77 -2.63 -17.84
N GLU A 82 -7.46 -2.41 -17.88
CA GLU A 82 -6.77 -2.05 -19.12
C GLU A 82 -7.28 -2.93 -20.24
N GLN A 83 -7.76 -2.29 -21.30
CA GLN A 83 -8.23 -2.93 -22.51
C GLN A 83 -7.16 -3.92 -22.96
N VAL A 84 -7.40 -5.22 -22.73
CA VAL A 84 -6.67 -6.28 -23.40
C VAL A 84 -6.94 -6.04 -24.87
N ALA A 85 -5.95 -5.53 -25.59
CA ALA A 85 -5.95 -5.53 -27.04
C ALA A 85 -5.98 -6.99 -27.49
N LEU A 86 -7.18 -7.57 -27.53
CA LEU A 86 -7.44 -8.80 -28.26
C LEU A 86 -7.01 -8.51 -29.70
N PRO A 87 -6.09 -9.29 -30.30
CA PRO A 87 -5.83 -9.15 -31.71
C PRO A 87 -7.15 -9.39 -32.43
N GLN A 88 -7.65 -8.36 -33.10
CA GLN A 88 -8.83 -8.47 -33.97
C GLN A 88 -8.47 -9.41 -35.14
N PRO A 89 -9.44 -10.21 -35.63
CA PRO A 89 -9.20 -11.34 -36.53
C PRO A 89 -8.49 -10.97 -37.83
#